data_AF-A0A848GIX2-F1
#
_entry.id   AF-A0A848GIX2-F1
#
_cell.length_a   1.000
_cell.length_b   1.000
_cell.length_c   1.000
_cell.angle_alpha   90.00
_cell.angle_beta   90.00
_cell.angle_gamma   90.00
#
_symmetry.space_group_name_H-M   'P 1'
#
loop_
_entity.id
_entity.type
_entity.pdbx_description
1 polymer ?
#
loop_
_entity_poly.entity_id
_entity_poly.type
_entity_poly.pdbx_seq_one_letter_code
_entity_poly.pdbx_strand_id
1 'polypeptide(L)'
;MKQTILTLIIVLLGFAAVQAQYRPSFPDENGLKVKEDYAKYEQTMVAAADWLVETDLDKQVDVRRATNIFVTRWLTGSPNVTIVFNKPHIKLMEDNPMLLPVYMANYASYCIRQQSYKEALEPTKAGLAAIVKVYRKGIAVKKSKGLEKLAEAIDQGQLDTYISKNSGLLP
;
A
#
# COMPACT_ATOMS: atom_id res chain seq x y z
N MET A 1 -33.61 29.00 4.23
CA MET A 1 -32.16 29.32 4.12
C MET A 1 -31.38 28.88 5.36
N LYS A 2 -31.72 29.32 6.58
CA LYS A 2 -30.98 28.89 7.80
C LYS A 2 -31.03 27.38 8.06
N GLN A 3 -32.20 26.74 7.86
CA GLN A 3 -32.32 25.29 8.05
C GLN A 3 -31.62 24.47 6.95
N THR A 4 -31.64 24.92 5.69
CA THR A 4 -30.91 24.25 4.60
C THR A 4 -29.39 24.33 4.75
N ILE A 5 -28.87 25.43 5.31
CA ILE A 5 -27.44 25.57 5.63
C ILE A 5 -27.04 24.64 6.79
N LEU A 6 -27.88 24.52 7.82
CA LEU A 6 -27.62 23.66 8.97
C LEU A 6 -27.58 22.17 8.58
N THR A 7 -28.52 21.72 7.73
CA THR A 7 -28.52 20.34 7.22
C THR A 7 -27.28 20.03 6.38
N LEU A 8 -26.81 20.98 5.57
CA LEU A 8 -25.62 20.81 4.74
C LEU A 8 -24.34 20.63 5.59
N ILE A 9 -24.23 21.39 6.70
CA ILE A 9 -23.10 21.29 7.65
C ILE A 9 -23.10 19.94 8.36
N ILE A 10 -24.27 19.42 8.76
CA ILE A 10 -24.38 18.12 9.43
C ILE A 10 -23.98 16.97 8.50
N VAL A 11 -24.37 17.04 7.22
CA VAL A 11 -23.96 16.04 6.22
C VAL A 11 -22.44 16.08 6.00
N LEU A 12 -21.84 17.27 5.86
CA LEU A 12 -20.40 17.43 5.67
C LEU A 12 -19.57 16.93 6.88
N LEU A 13 -20.04 17.16 8.10
CA LEU A 13 -19.38 16.66 9.32
C LEU A 13 -19.50 15.14 9.46
N GLY A 14 -20.61 14.54 9.02
CA GLY A 14 -20.80 13.08 9.01
C GLY A 14 -19.81 12.36 8.09
N PHE A 15 -19.55 12.90 6.90
CA PHE A 15 -18.60 12.31 5.95
C PHE A 15 -17.14 12.34 6.48
N ALA A 16 -16.74 13.39 7.19
CA ALA A 16 -15.40 13.49 7.79
C ALA A 16 -15.20 12.48 8.94
N ALA A 17 -16.23 12.22 9.74
CA ALA A 17 -16.16 11.28 10.86
C ALA A 17 -16.03 9.81 10.39
N VAL A 18 -16.66 9.43 9.27
CA VAL A 18 -16.60 8.07 8.71
C VAL A 18 -15.19 7.74 8.20
N GLN A 19 -14.51 8.69 7.56
CA GLN A 19 -13.13 8.52 7.09
C GLN A 19 -12.13 8.36 8.25
N ALA A 20 -12.40 9.00 9.39
CA ALA A 20 -11.56 8.91 10.59
C ALA A 20 -11.65 7.56 11.33
N GLN A 21 -12.62 6.69 10.99
CA GLN A 21 -12.91 5.45 11.72
C GLN A 21 -12.73 4.17 10.88
N TYR A 22 -12.40 4.27 9.60
CA TYR A 22 -12.21 3.07 8.77
C TYR A 22 -10.98 2.27 9.25
N ARG A 23 -11.23 1.01 9.66
CA ARG A 23 -10.23 0.06 10.14
C ARG A 23 -10.44 -1.26 9.41
N PRO A 24 -9.41 -1.81 8.74
CA PRO A 24 -9.52 -3.13 8.14
C PRO A 24 -9.72 -4.18 9.25
N SER A 25 -10.61 -5.14 9.01
CA SER A 25 -10.77 -6.32 9.86
C SER A 25 -9.86 -7.43 9.35
N PHE A 26 -9.15 -8.11 10.25
CA PHE A 26 -8.22 -9.17 9.90
C PHE A 26 -8.71 -10.53 10.37
N PRO A 27 -8.31 -11.64 9.70
CA PRO A 27 -8.56 -12.98 10.20
C PRO A 27 -8.04 -13.16 11.62
N ASP A 28 -8.78 -13.96 12.40
CA ASP A 28 -8.32 -14.47 13.69
C ASP A 28 -7.19 -15.51 13.49
N GLU A 29 -6.78 -16.15 14.58
CA GLU A 29 -5.75 -17.19 14.56
C GLU A 29 -6.10 -18.43 13.73
N ASN A 30 -7.37 -18.60 13.32
CA ASN A 30 -7.83 -19.69 12.48
C ASN A 30 -7.78 -19.39 10.99
N GLY A 31 -7.61 -18.12 10.59
CA GLY A 31 -7.43 -17.74 9.19
C GLY A 31 -5.98 -17.87 8.70
N LEU A 32 -5.83 -17.99 7.37
CA LEU A 32 -4.54 -18.11 6.66
C LEU A 32 -3.73 -19.34 7.09
N LYS A 33 -4.39 -20.52 7.16
CA LYS A 33 -3.73 -21.80 7.48
C LYS A 33 -3.56 -22.68 6.25
N VAL A 34 -4.57 -22.72 5.40
CA VAL A 34 -4.58 -23.51 4.17
C VAL A 34 -4.63 -22.63 2.94
N LYS A 35 -4.25 -23.18 1.79
CA LYS A 35 -4.18 -22.45 0.51
C LYS A 35 -5.50 -21.74 0.19
N GLU A 36 -6.62 -22.37 0.49
CA GLU A 36 -7.97 -21.89 0.22
C GLU A 36 -8.33 -20.65 1.05
N ASP A 37 -7.68 -20.43 2.19
CA ASP A 37 -7.94 -19.26 3.03
C ASP A 37 -7.42 -17.98 2.38
N TYR A 38 -6.29 -18.03 1.66
CA TYR A 38 -5.67 -16.84 1.09
C TYR A 38 -6.58 -16.15 0.07
N ALA A 39 -7.28 -16.94 -0.75
CA ALA A 39 -8.27 -16.43 -1.71
C ALA A 39 -9.44 -15.71 -1.00
N LYS A 40 -9.92 -16.23 0.14
CA LYS A 40 -11.00 -15.60 0.93
C LYS A 40 -10.63 -14.21 1.42
N TYR A 41 -9.34 -13.98 1.69
CA TYR A 41 -8.84 -12.72 2.24
C TYR A 41 -8.21 -11.78 1.20
N GLU A 42 -8.36 -12.04 -0.11
CA GLU A 42 -7.88 -11.15 -1.16
C GLU A 42 -8.48 -9.74 -1.04
N GLN A 43 -9.79 -9.63 -0.79
CA GLN A 43 -10.43 -8.33 -0.59
C GLN A 43 -9.95 -7.63 0.70
N THR A 44 -9.55 -8.41 1.71
CA THR A 44 -8.92 -7.86 2.92
C THR A 44 -7.51 -7.32 2.63
N MET A 45 -6.72 -7.99 1.78
CA MET A 45 -5.44 -7.48 1.29
C MET A 45 -5.61 -6.19 0.50
N VAL A 46 -6.62 -6.12 -0.36
CA VAL A 46 -6.94 -4.90 -1.12
C VAL A 46 -7.30 -3.75 -0.16
N ALA A 47 -8.18 -3.99 0.81
CA ALA A 47 -8.57 -3.01 1.82
C ALA A 47 -7.38 -2.54 2.68
N ALA A 48 -6.49 -3.47 3.05
CA ALA A 48 -5.26 -3.16 3.78
C ALA A 48 -4.33 -2.25 2.96
N ALA A 49 -4.17 -2.52 1.66
CA ALA A 49 -3.35 -1.71 0.76
C ALA A 49 -3.87 -0.27 0.65
N ASP A 50 -5.18 -0.11 0.44
CA ASP A 50 -5.83 1.19 0.35
C ASP A 50 -5.68 1.96 1.68
N TRP A 51 -5.94 1.28 2.82
CA TRP A 51 -5.80 1.88 4.14
C TRP A 51 -4.38 2.34 4.46
N LEU A 52 -3.37 1.54 4.10
CA LEU A 52 -1.95 1.85 4.33
C LEU A 52 -1.50 3.12 3.58
N VAL A 53 -2.12 3.41 2.45
CA VAL A 53 -1.86 4.60 1.62
C VAL A 53 -2.60 5.82 2.16
N GLU A 54 -3.88 5.67 2.50
CA GLU A 54 -4.74 6.77 2.91
C GLU A 54 -4.48 7.22 4.35
N THR A 55 -4.11 6.32 5.26
CA THR A 55 -3.84 6.66 6.66
C THR A 55 -2.40 7.14 6.83
N ASP A 56 -2.20 8.26 7.52
CA ASP A 56 -0.86 8.80 7.78
C ASP A 56 -0.05 7.88 8.71
N LEU A 57 1.28 7.92 8.57
CA LEU A 57 2.18 6.95 9.22
C LEU A 57 2.17 7.05 10.75
N ASP A 58 1.86 8.22 11.30
CA ASP A 58 1.81 8.49 12.74
C ASP A 58 0.40 8.26 13.35
N LYS A 59 -0.58 7.84 12.55
CA LYS A 59 -1.97 7.58 13.00
C LYS A 59 -2.25 6.10 13.14
N GLN A 60 -3.12 5.77 14.10
CA GLN A 60 -3.64 4.41 14.32
C GLN A 60 -2.52 3.35 14.34
N VAL A 61 -1.47 3.60 15.13
CA VAL A 61 -0.22 2.81 15.15
C VAL A 61 -0.48 1.34 15.49
N ASP A 62 -1.46 1.07 16.34
CA ASP A 62 -1.97 -0.26 16.67
C ASP A 62 -2.58 -0.96 15.45
N VAL A 63 -3.47 -0.28 14.72
CA VAL A 63 -4.08 -0.78 13.48
C VAL A 63 -3.02 -0.99 12.41
N ARG A 64 -2.06 -0.07 12.27
CA ARG A 64 -0.94 -0.20 11.33
C ARG A 64 -0.10 -1.43 11.64
N ARG A 65 0.21 -1.69 12.92
CA ARG A 65 0.92 -2.89 13.33
C ARG A 65 0.16 -4.16 12.94
N ALA A 66 -1.13 -4.22 13.24
CA ALA A 66 -1.98 -5.36 12.86
C ALA A 66 -2.03 -5.54 11.33
N THR A 67 -2.15 -4.44 10.59
CA THR A 67 -2.14 -4.42 9.12
C THR A 67 -0.84 -4.96 8.56
N ASN A 68 0.30 -4.51 9.08
CA ASN A 68 1.61 -4.98 8.65
C ASN A 68 1.78 -6.49 8.91
N ILE A 69 1.34 -6.98 10.08
CA ILE A 69 1.35 -8.40 10.41
C ILE A 69 0.50 -9.20 9.41
N PHE A 70 -0.72 -8.73 9.13
CA PHE A 70 -1.59 -9.37 8.15
C PHE A 70 -0.97 -9.39 6.76
N VAL A 71 -0.43 -8.28 6.27
CA VAL A 71 0.19 -8.17 4.95
C VAL A 71 1.34 -9.17 4.82
N THR A 72 2.24 -9.20 5.80
CA THR A 72 3.36 -10.17 5.81
C THR A 72 2.85 -11.60 5.87
N ARG A 73 1.93 -11.94 6.79
CA ARG A 73 1.38 -13.30 6.92
C ARG A 73 0.68 -13.78 5.64
N TRP A 74 -0.10 -12.91 5.02
CA TRP A 74 -0.80 -13.24 3.78
C TRP A 74 0.19 -13.47 2.65
N LEU A 75 1.18 -12.59 2.47
CA LEU A 75 2.19 -12.73 1.41
C LEU A 75 3.10 -13.95 1.59
N THR A 76 3.47 -14.29 2.83
CA THR A 76 4.34 -15.44 3.09
C THR A 76 3.68 -16.78 2.74
N GLY A 77 2.34 -16.88 2.83
CA GLY A 77 1.64 -18.11 2.52
C GLY A 77 0.75 -18.07 1.27
N SER A 78 0.63 -16.92 0.61
CA SER A 78 -0.15 -16.80 -0.62
C SER A 78 0.48 -17.65 -1.72
N PRO A 79 -0.29 -18.55 -2.37
CA PRO A 79 0.25 -19.39 -3.44
C PRO A 79 0.48 -18.64 -4.76
N ASN A 80 -0.16 -17.47 -4.92
CA ASN A 80 -0.29 -16.81 -6.22
C ASN A 80 0.54 -15.53 -6.33
N VAL A 81 0.79 -14.83 -5.23
CA VAL A 81 1.52 -13.55 -5.24
C VAL A 81 2.93 -13.76 -4.73
N THR A 82 3.92 -13.61 -5.62
CA THR A 82 5.34 -13.65 -5.28
C THR A 82 5.96 -12.29 -5.55
N ILE A 83 6.48 -11.64 -4.51
CA ILE A 83 7.18 -10.36 -4.65
C ILE A 83 8.67 -10.62 -4.78
N VAL A 84 9.26 -10.18 -5.90
CA VAL A 84 10.71 -10.18 -6.09
C VAL A 84 11.26 -8.85 -5.63
N PHE A 85 12.01 -8.87 -4.52
CA PHE A 85 12.77 -7.71 -4.07
C PHE A 85 14.18 -7.75 -4.63
N ASN A 86 14.58 -6.72 -5.37
CA ASN A 86 15.99 -6.47 -5.63
C ASN A 86 16.57 -5.49 -4.59
N LYS A 87 17.89 -5.50 -4.42
CA LYS A 87 18.58 -4.63 -3.45
C LYS A 87 18.24 -3.14 -3.63
N PRO A 88 18.16 -2.60 -4.86
CA PRO A 88 17.81 -1.19 -5.06
C PRO A 88 16.40 -0.81 -4.57
N HIS A 89 15.42 -1.69 -4.73
CA HIS A 89 14.06 -1.47 -4.19
C HIS A 89 14.07 -1.39 -2.67
N ILE A 90 14.75 -2.31 -1.98
CA ILE A 90 14.86 -2.29 -0.51
C ILE A 90 15.55 -1.00 -0.04
N LYS A 91 16.60 -0.57 -0.75
CA LYS A 91 17.37 0.63 -0.41
C LYS A 91 16.54 1.92 -0.44
N LEU A 92 15.47 1.99 -1.23
CA LEU A 92 14.57 3.15 -1.23
C LEU A 92 13.87 3.36 0.11
N MET A 93 13.68 2.28 0.86
CA MET A 93 12.90 2.25 2.10
C MET A 93 13.77 2.08 3.35
N GLU A 94 15.10 2.05 3.22
CA GLU A 94 16.04 1.83 4.33
C GLU A 94 15.89 2.88 5.43
N ASP A 95 15.80 4.16 5.05
CA ASP A 95 15.56 5.27 5.99
C ASP A 95 14.08 5.39 6.43
N ASN A 96 13.18 4.66 5.77
CA ASN A 96 11.73 4.75 5.92
C ASN A 96 11.08 3.34 5.94
N PRO A 97 11.41 2.47 6.91
CA PRO A 97 11.02 1.06 6.89
C PRO A 97 9.49 0.84 6.90
N MET A 98 8.72 1.82 7.38
CA MET A 98 7.25 1.78 7.34
C MET A 98 6.67 1.83 5.91
N LEU A 99 7.46 2.17 4.89
CA LEU A 99 7.04 2.13 3.49
C LEU A 99 7.08 0.72 2.90
N LEU A 100 7.79 -0.23 3.52
CA LEU A 100 7.89 -1.59 3.00
C LEU A 100 6.53 -2.32 2.99
N PRO A 101 5.72 -2.30 4.07
CA PRO A 101 4.36 -2.83 4.03
C PRO A 101 3.44 -2.12 3.02
N VAL A 102 3.64 -0.81 2.80
CA VAL A 102 2.89 -0.05 1.79
C VAL A 102 3.18 -0.59 0.39
N TYR A 103 4.47 -0.77 0.05
CA TYR A 103 4.89 -1.37 -1.21
C TYR A 103 4.30 -2.76 -1.40
N MET A 104 4.48 -3.63 -0.40
CA MET A 104 4.04 -5.03 -0.42
C MET A 104 2.53 -5.17 -0.64
N ALA A 105 1.73 -4.43 0.12
CA ALA A 105 0.29 -4.51 0.05
C ALA A 105 -0.23 -4.00 -1.31
N ASN A 106 0.35 -2.92 -1.84
CA ASN A 106 -0.09 -2.34 -3.11
C ASN A 106 0.34 -3.18 -4.33
N TYR A 107 1.51 -3.83 -4.26
CA TYR A 107 1.90 -4.87 -5.22
C TYR A 107 0.84 -5.99 -5.25
N ALA A 108 0.52 -6.55 -4.08
CA ALA A 108 -0.45 -7.64 -3.98
C ALA A 108 -1.85 -7.22 -4.44
N SER A 109 -2.30 -6.03 -4.03
CA SER A 109 -3.58 -5.44 -4.44
C SER A 109 -3.68 -5.30 -5.96
N TYR A 110 -2.59 -4.90 -6.63
CA TYR A 110 -2.56 -4.88 -8.09
C TYR A 110 -2.72 -6.29 -8.69
N CYS A 111 -1.95 -7.27 -8.21
CA CYS A 111 -2.05 -8.66 -8.67
C CYS A 111 -3.48 -9.20 -8.54
N ILE A 112 -4.13 -8.93 -7.41
CA ILE A 112 -5.52 -9.35 -7.12
C ILE A 112 -6.50 -8.67 -8.06
N ARG A 113 -6.46 -7.33 -8.14
CA ARG A 113 -7.43 -6.54 -8.94
C ARG A 113 -7.33 -6.82 -10.43
N GLN A 114 -6.12 -7.08 -10.93
CA GLN A 114 -5.86 -7.32 -12.36
C GLN A 114 -5.75 -8.80 -12.71
N GLN A 115 -5.86 -9.70 -11.73
CA GLN A 115 -5.59 -11.14 -11.88
C GLN A 115 -4.24 -11.43 -12.55
N SER A 116 -3.24 -10.56 -12.30
CA SER A 116 -1.91 -10.59 -12.91
C SER A 116 -0.86 -11.03 -11.91
N TYR A 117 -0.54 -12.32 -11.94
CA TYR A 117 0.35 -12.98 -10.97
C TYR A 117 1.73 -13.36 -11.52
N LYS A 118 1.91 -13.30 -12.84
CA LYS A 118 3.15 -13.75 -13.51
C LYS A 118 4.10 -12.60 -13.84
N GLU A 119 3.54 -11.45 -14.21
CA GLU A 119 4.32 -10.28 -14.64
C GLU A 119 4.60 -9.37 -13.44
N ALA A 120 5.89 -9.06 -13.22
CA ALA A 120 6.30 -8.28 -12.06
C ALA A 120 6.30 -6.76 -12.28
N LEU A 121 6.33 -6.28 -13.53
CA LEU A 121 6.51 -4.86 -13.85
C LEU A 121 5.37 -3.99 -13.32
N GLU A 122 4.12 -4.29 -13.70
CA GLU A 122 2.97 -3.46 -13.31
C GLU A 122 2.66 -3.50 -11.81
N PRO A 123 2.70 -4.66 -11.12
CA PRO A 123 2.60 -4.69 -9.65
C PRO A 123 3.74 -3.91 -8.97
N THR A 124 4.97 -3.95 -9.52
CA THR A 124 6.10 -3.14 -9.03
C THR A 124 5.79 -1.65 -9.16
N LYS A 125 5.24 -1.22 -10.31
CA LYS A 125 4.82 0.17 -10.53
C LYS A 125 3.78 0.60 -9.51
N ALA A 126 2.78 -0.24 -9.24
CA ALA A 126 1.77 0.03 -8.23
C ALA A 126 2.37 0.20 -6.82
N GLY A 127 3.27 -0.71 -6.43
CA GLY A 127 3.99 -0.61 -5.15
C GLY A 127 4.84 0.66 -5.03
N LEU A 128 5.61 1.00 -6.07
CA LEU A 128 6.46 2.20 -6.09
C LEU A 128 5.64 3.51 -6.08
N ALA A 129 4.52 3.55 -6.82
CA ALA A 129 3.63 4.69 -6.79
C ALA A 129 2.98 4.89 -5.42
N ALA A 130 2.59 3.81 -4.75
CA ALA A 130 2.01 3.86 -3.41
C ALA A 130 2.98 4.42 -2.36
N ILE A 131 4.25 3.98 -2.37
CA ILE A 131 5.24 4.53 -1.42
C ILE A 131 5.52 6.01 -1.68
N VAL A 132 5.53 6.47 -2.94
CA VAL A 132 5.67 7.90 -3.26
C VAL A 132 4.46 8.69 -2.79
N LYS A 133 3.25 8.16 -2.96
CA LYS A 133 2.03 8.81 -2.45
C LYS A 133 2.09 9.01 -0.93
N VAL A 134 2.52 8.00 -0.18
CA VAL A 134 2.71 8.11 1.28
C VAL A 134 3.86 9.05 1.63
N TYR A 135 4.99 8.95 0.93
CA TYR A 135 6.15 9.82 1.13
C TYR A 135 5.81 11.31 0.96
N ARG A 136 5.04 11.65 -0.08
CA ARG A 136 4.63 13.03 -0.39
C ARG A 136 3.78 13.68 0.68
N LYS A 137 3.14 12.91 1.56
CA LYS A 137 2.43 13.45 2.72
C LYS A 137 3.38 14.15 3.70
N GLY A 138 4.66 13.76 3.73
CA GLY A 138 5.67 14.36 4.60
C GLY A 138 5.49 14.05 6.09
N ILE A 139 4.59 13.13 6.44
CA ILE A 139 4.24 12.80 7.84
C ILE A 139 5.00 11.54 8.26
N ALA A 140 5.83 11.68 9.31
CA ALA A 140 6.66 10.60 9.87
C ALA A 140 7.51 9.85 8.82
N VAL A 141 8.01 10.58 7.83
CA VAL A 141 8.99 10.13 6.84
C VAL A 141 10.27 10.96 6.91
N LYS A 142 11.40 10.32 6.64
CA LYS A 142 12.69 10.97 6.39
C LYS A 142 12.85 11.24 4.89
N LYS A 143 13.30 12.43 4.53
CA LYS A 143 13.65 12.74 3.14
C LYS A 143 14.81 11.87 2.66
N SER A 144 14.72 11.36 1.45
CA SER A 144 15.81 10.60 0.84
C SER A 144 15.95 10.94 -0.64
N LYS A 145 17.20 11.04 -1.12
CA LYS A 145 17.46 11.31 -2.55
C LYS A 145 16.87 10.22 -3.46
N GLY A 146 16.76 8.98 -2.96
CA GLY A 146 16.18 7.87 -3.70
C GLY A 146 14.68 8.03 -3.93
N LEU A 147 13.95 8.41 -2.88
CA LEU A 147 12.50 8.65 -2.95
C LEU A 147 12.17 9.91 -3.76
N GLU A 148 12.97 10.97 -3.66
CA GLU A 148 12.82 12.15 -4.52
C GLU A 148 13.01 11.81 -6.01
N LYS A 149 14.08 11.08 -6.35
CA LYS A 149 14.30 10.63 -7.74
C LYS A 149 13.19 9.73 -8.26
N LEU A 150 12.64 8.86 -7.40
CA LEU A 150 11.50 8.03 -7.77
C LEU A 150 10.25 8.91 -8.01
N ALA A 151 9.99 9.88 -7.14
CA ALA A 151 8.89 10.82 -7.28
C ALA A 151 8.99 11.64 -8.57
N GLU A 152 10.17 12.16 -8.91
CA GLU A 152 10.45 12.85 -10.16
C GLU A 152 10.19 11.95 -11.38
N ALA A 153 10.67 10.70 -11.35
CA ALA A 153 10.45 9.76 -12.44
C ALA A 153 8.95 9.45 -12.65
N ILE A 154 8.16 9.40 -11.58
CA ILE A 154 6.70 9.25 -11.67
C ILE A 154 6.06 10.49 -12.31
N ASP A 155 6.42 11.69 -11.87
CA ASP A 155 5.84 12.94 -12.38
C ASP A 155 6.16 13.17 -13.86
N GLN A 156 7.31 12.68 -14.31
CA GLN A 156 7.76 12.77 -15.70
C GLN A 156 7.25 11.63 -16.59
N GLY A 157 6.49 10.67 -16.04
CA GLY A 157 6.04 9.48 -16.79
C GLY A 157 7.18 8.53 -17.18
N GLN A 158 8.30 8.56 -16.45
CA GLN A 158 9.52 7.79 -16.72
C GLN A 158 9.71 6.60 -15.77
N LEU A 159 8.66 6.16 -15.07
CA LEU A 159 8.74 5.09 -14.07
C LEU A 159 9.27 3.77 -14.67
N ASP A 160 8.88 3.42 -15.89
CA ASP A 160 9.36 2.19 -16.55
C ASP A 160 10.88 2.25 -16.77
N THR A 161 11.38 3.39 -17.26
CA THR A 161 12.83 3.62 -17.44
C THR A 161 13.58 3.60 -16.11
N TYR A 162 12.97 4.17 -15.06
CA TYR A 162 13.52 4.13 -13.71
C TYR A 162 13.64 2.69 -13.21
N ILE A 163 12.60 1.88 -13.39
CA ILE A 163 12.60 0.47 -12.98
C ILE A 163 13.67 -0.29 -13.75
N SER A 164 13.75 -0.19 -15.07
CA SER A 164 14.75 -0.92 -15.88
C SER A 164 16.18 -0.63 -15.43
N LYS A 165 16.52 0.64 -15.18
CA LYS A 165 17.86 1.06 -14.74
C LYS A 165 18.24 0.57 -13.34
N ASN A 166 17.25 0.41 -12.45
CA ASN A 166 17.50 0.17 -11.03
C ASN A 166 17.10 -1.24 -10.57
N SER A 167 16.40 -2.03 -11.40
CA SER A 167 15.70 -3.22 -10.91
C SER A 167 16.11 -4.53 -11.58
N GLY A 168 16.74 -4.45 -12.75
CA GLY A 168 17.02 -5.63 -13.59
C GLY A 168 15.76 -6.44 -13.95
N LEU A 169 14.58 -5.82 -13.88
CA LEU A 169 13.26 -6.46 -14.09
C LEU A 169 12.79 -6.46 -15.55
N LEU A 170 13.65 -6.07 -16.49
CA LEU A 170 13.47 -6.34 -17.92
C LEU A 170 14.71 -7.05 -18.46
N PRO A 171 14.56 -7.98 -19.42
CA PRO A 171 15.68 -8.54 -20.17
C PRO A 171 16.43 -7.45 -20.96
#